data_AF-K2NEH1-F1
#
_entry.id   AF-K2NEH1-F1
#
_cell.length_a   1.000
_cell.length_b   1.000
_cell.length_c   1.000
_cell.angle_alpha   90.00
_cell.angle_beta   90.00
_cell.angle_gamma   90.00
#
_symmetry.space_group_name_H-M   'P 1'
#
loop_
_entity.id
_entity.type
_entity.pdbx_description
1 polymer ?
#
loop_
_entity_poly.entity_id
_entity_poly.type
_entity_poly.pdbx_seq_one_letter_code
_entity_poly.pdbx_strand_id
1 'polypeptide(L)'
;MLVTLPVYSTENEKEKSKLHLWLTDNTHIVDIGPVSGKDDDAAASALLYKSAGSGEQGKKEDKLIALYEKKKGDDKNKPSLGMVSVVLTEELKRVKEVLATWKEVDERVSKLCPSSIAAQDTSPANACGAVNITAGLVGFLSGNLSGGKWKDEYLGVNATVKGGFGTENGVKFTGRGAGAEWPVGRQGENQLYHFANYNFTLVATVSIDGEPKEENPIPLIGVKMNEGNNNPV
;
A
#
# COMPACT_ATOMS: atom_id res chain seq x y z
N MET A 1 1.62 5.79 12.47
CA MET A 1 0.76 6.99 12.45
C MET A 1 -0.61 6.62 11.94
N LEU A 2 -1.67 7.15 12.55
CA LEU A 2 -3.05 7.00 12.08
C LEU A 2 -3.55 8.35 11.58
N VAL A 3 -4.22 8.37 10.43
CA VAL A 3 -4.80 9.58 9.85
C VAL A 3 -6.22 9.26 9.37
N THR A 4 -7.12 10.24 9.45
CA THR A 4 -8.41 10.15 8.75
C THR A 4 -8.41 11.08 7.56
N LEU A 5 -8.68 10.56 6.37
CA LEU A 5 -8.76 11.34 5.13
C LEU A 5 -10.03 10.98 4.38
N PRO A 6 -10.68 11.95 3.72
CA PRO A 6 -11.79 11.66 2.84
C PRO A 6 -11.30 10.84 1.63
N VAL A 7 -12.10 9.84 1.26
CA VAL A 7 -12.01 9.14 -0.01
C VAL A 7 -13.25 9.51 -0.80
N TYR A 8 -13.04 10.15 -1.94
CA TYR A 8 -14.12 10.60 -2.79
C TYR A 8 -14.52 9.50 -3.76
N SER A 9 -15.81 9.23 -3.81
CA SER A 9 -16.41 8.33 -4.78
C SER A 9 -17.31 9.12 -5.72
N THR A 10 -17.18 8.88 -7.03
CA THR A 10 -18.08 9.41 -8.06
C THR A 10 -19.32 8.52 -8.20
N GLU A 11 -20.01 8.22 -7.09
CA GLU A 11 -21.32 7.56 -7.16
C GLU A 11 -22.40 8.61 -7.46
N ASN A 12 -23.03 8.51 -8.64
CA ASN A 12 -24.18 9.30 -9.09
C ASN A 12 -23.95 10.81 -9.31
N GLU A 13 -22.82 11.19 -9.93
CA GLU A 13 -22.50 12.59 -10.34
C GLU A 13 -22.42 13.64 -9.20
N LYS A 14 -22.69 13.24 -7.96
CA LYS A 14 -22.45 14.03 -6.75
C LYS A 14 -21.23 13.47 -6.03
N GLU A 15 -20.19 14.28 -5.90
CA GLU A 15 -18.99 13.97 -5.15
C GLU A 15 -19.35 13.71 -3.67
N LYS A 16 -19.39 12.44 -3.27
CA LYS A 16 -19.57 12.04 -1.87
C LYS A 16 -18.20 11.67 -1.31
N SER A 17 -17.81 12.36 -0.23
CA SER A 17 -16.63 12.02 0.55
C SER A 17 -17.01 11.03 1.65
N LYS A 18 -16.27 9.92 1.75
CA LYS A 18 -16.34 9.00 2.90
C LYS A 18 -15.06 9.15 3.69
N LEU A 19 -15.15 9.36 4.99
CA LEU A 19 -13.97 9.46 5.84
C LEU A 19 -13.39 8.05 6.02
N HIS A 20 -12.13 7.84 5.65
CA HIS A 20 -11.43 6.57 5.82
C HIS A 20 -10.32 6.69 6.86
N LEU A 21 -10.01 5.59 7.55
CA LEU A 21 -8.85 5.46 8.42
C LEU A 21 -7.67 4.93 7.62
N TRP A 22 -6.56 5.65 7.70
CA TRP A 22 -5.30 5.31 7.06
C TRP A 22 -4.23 5.00 8.11
N LEU A 23 -3.42 3.99 7.85
CA LEU A 23 -2.26 3.62 8.65
C LEU A 23 -0.98 3.84 7.84
N THR A 24 0.03 4.43 8.46
CA THR A 24 1.37 4.54 7.87
C THR A 24 2.48 4.47 8.92
N ASP A 25 3.58 3.80 8.60
CA ASP A 25 4.85 3.83 9.35
C ASP A 25 5.87 4.82 8.75
N ASN A 26 5.41 5.78 7.94
CA ASN A 26 6.19 6.71 7.11
C ASN A 26 6.80 6.11 5.83
N THR A 27 6.61 4.81 5.60
CA THR A 27 7.08 4.10 4.39
C THR A 27 5.90 3.45 3.67
N HIS A 28 5.19 2.59 4.39
CA HIS A 28 3.98 1.91 3.94
C HIS A 28 2.75 2.76 4.25
N ILE A 29 1.75 2.70 3.38
CA ILE A 29 0.46 3.39 3.55
C ILE A 29 -0.64 2.38 3.20
N VAL A 30 -1.59 2.17 4.11
CA VAL A 30 -2.71 1.24 3.93
C VAL A 30 -4.02 1.91 4.32
N ASP A 31 -5.04 1.77 3.46
CA ASP A 31 -6.42 2.11 3.78
C ASP A 31 -7.02 0.99 4.65
N ILE A 32 -7.31 1.30 5.91
CA ILE A 32 -7.93 0.36 6.86
C ILE A 32 -9.43 0.22 6.57
N GLY A 33 -10.03 1.28 6.01
CA GLY A 33 -11.43 1.31 5.59
C GLY A 33 -12.21 2.52 6.11
N PRO A 34 -13.52 2.56 5.78
CA PRO A 34 -14.39 3.67 6.11
C PRO A 34 -14.67 3.78 7.61
N VAL A 35 -14.70 5.02 8.11
CA VAL A 35 -14.99 5.44 9.48
C VAL A 35 -16.34 6.15 9.57
N SER A 36 -16.69 6.95 8.55
CA SER A 36 -17.97 7.66 8.52
C SER A 36 -19.12 6.76 8.06
N GLY A 37 -20.34 7.11 8.47
CA GLY A 37 -21.56 6.49 7.94
C GLY A 37 -21.70 6.69 6.44
N LYS A 38 -22.44 5.79 5.76
CA LYS A 38 -22.58 5.77 4.29
C LYS A 38 -23.05 7.09 3.66
N ASP A 39 -23.79 7.91 4.41
CA ASP A 39 -24.37 9.17 3.96
C ASP A 39 -23.80 10.39 4.70
N ASP A 40 -22.73 10.20 5.48
CA ASP A 40 -22.14 11.24 6.30
C ASP A 40 -20.94 11.86 5.55
N ASP A 41 -21.11 13.10 5.10
CA ASP A 41 -20.01 13.92 4.61
C ASP A 41 -19.33 14.59 5.81
N ALA A 42 -18.03 14.34 5.98
CA ALA A 42 -17.25 14.80 7.13
C ALA A 42 -16.28 15.90 6.73
N ALA A 43 -16.40 17.07 7.37
CA ALA A 43 -15.51 18.22 7.12
C ALA A 43 -14.24 18.16 7.97
N ALA A 44 -14.36 17.68 9.21
CA ALA A 44 -13.30 17.60 10.19
C ALA A 44 -13.44 16.34 11.04
N SER A 45 -12.30 15.82 11.51
CA SER A 45 -12.23 14.63 12.33
C SER A 45 -11.08 14.70 13.34
N ALA A 46 -11.23 13.94 14.41
CA ALA A 46 -10.22 13.71 15.43
C ALA A 46 -10.18 12.22 15.77
N LEU A 47 -8.97 11.69 15.97
CA LEU A 47 -8.75 10.32 16.41
C LEU A 47 -8.21 10.33 17.84
N LEU A 48 -8.74 9.46 18.68
CA LEU A 48 -8.24 9.20 20.02
C LEU A 48 -7.91 7.71 20.16
N TYR A 49 -6.64 7.41 20.37
CA TYR A 49 -6.20 6.09 20.78
C TYR A 49 -6.01 6.07 22.30
N LYS A 50 -6.72 5.18 22.97
CA LYS A 50 -6.60 4.95 24.41
C LYS A 50 -6.02 3.56 24.63
N SER A 51 -4.78 3.51 25.10
CA SER A 51 -4.14 2.24 25.48
C SER A 51 -4.76 1.66 26.75
N ALA A 52 -4.75 0.34 26.84
CA ALA A 52 -4.96 -0.36 28.09
C ALA A 52 -3.80 -0.05 29.06
N GLY A 53 -4.02 0.85 30.04
CA GLY A 53 -2.99 1.21 31.03
C GLY A 53 -2.56 0.02 31.91
N SER A 54 -1.37 0.11 32.51
CA SER A 54 -0.68 -0.94 33.29
C SER A 54 -1.18 -1.17 34.72
N GLY A 55 -2.44 -0.84 35.03
CA GLY A 55 -3.02 -1.04 36.38
C GLY A 55 -3.87 -2.29 36.49
N GLU A 56 -3.91 -2.93 37.65
CA GLU A 56 -4.65 -4.19 37.88
C GLU A 56 -6.18 -4.02 37.85
N GLN A 57 -6.84 -5.10 37.42
CA GLN A 57 -8.27 -5.45 37.46
C GLN A 57 -9.22 -4.79 36.43
N GLY A 58 -9.71 -5.63 35.51
CA GLY A 58 -10.70 -5.36 34.46
C GLY A 58 -10.18 -5.75 33.07
N LYS A 59 -11.06 -6.24 32.18
CA LYS A 59 -10.74 -6.46 30.75
C LYS A 59 -10.37 -5.12 30.10
N LYS A 60 -9.08 -4.75 30.15
CA LYS A 60 -8.57 -3.52 29.55
C LYS A 60 -8.12 -3.85 28.14
N GLU A 61 -8.90 -3.39 27.19
CA GLU A 61 -8.58 -3.46 25.76
C GLU A 61 -8.26 -2.06 25.26
N ASP A 62 -7.30 -1.97 24.34
CA ASP A 62 -7.03 -0.75 23.62
C ASP A 62 -8.29 -0.31 22.87
N LYS A 63 -8.53 1.00 22.82
CA LYS A 63 -9.68 1.56 22.09
C LYS A 63 -9.22 2.63 21.13
N LEU A 64 -9.71 2.55 19.90
CA LEU A 64 -9.61 3.60 18.92
C LEU A 64 -10.99 4.24 18.78
N ILE A 65 -11.05 5.56 18.89
CA ILE A 65 -12.28 6.33 18.80
C ILE A 65 -12.08 7.40 17.74
N ALA A 66 -13.02 7.50 16.81
CA ALA A 66 -13.12 8.63 15.90
C ALA A 66 -14.23 9.58 16.37
N LEU A 67 -13.95 10.87 16.32
CA LEU A 67 -14.94 11.93 16.43
C LEU A 67 -14.92 12.68 15.10
N TYR A 68 -16.06 12.82 14.44
CA TYR A 68 -16.14 13.57 13.19
C TYR A 68 -17.41 14.41 13.10
N GLU A 69 -17.32 15.49 12.33
CA GLU A 69 -18.47 16.34 12.04
C GLU A 69 -19.36 15.69 10.99
N LYS A 70 -20.67 15.68 11.22
CA LYS A 70 -21.65 15.26 10.22
C LYS A 70 -22.28 16.48 9.58
N LYS A 71 -22.08 16.68 8.27
CA LYS A 71 -22.83 17.71 7.53
C LYS A 71 -24.30 17.29 7.40
N LYS A 72 -25.21 18.27 7.48
CA LYS A 72 -26.61 18.07 7.03
C LYS A 72 -26.64 18.15 5.50
N GLY A 73 -27.39 17.27 4.86
CA GLY A 73 -27.48 17.20 3.39
C GLY A 73 -27.91 18.51 2.71
N ASP A 74 -27.55 18.65 1.43
CA ASP A 74 -27.78 19.68 0.37
C ASP A 74 -27.94 21.18 0.73
N ASP A 75 -28.24 21.57 1.96
CA ASP A 75 -28.44 22.95 2.41
C ASP A 75 -27.11 23.54 2.90
N LYS A 76 -26.28 24.00 1.95
CA LYS A 76 -24.93 24.58 2.15
C LYS A 76 -24.88 25.78 3.12
N ASN A 77 -26.04 26.32 3.52
CA ASN A 77 -26.17 27.54 4.34
C ASN A 77 -26.52 27.29 5.81
N LYS A 78 -26.59 26.03 6.27
CA LYS A 78 -26.79 25.72 7.69
C LYS A 78 -25.52 25.13 8.31
N PRO A 79 -25.05 25.66 9.46
CA PRO A 79 -23.92 25.07 10.16
C PRO A 79 -24.22 23.61 10.53
N SER A 80 -23.21 22.76 10.39
CA SER A 80 -23.20 21.38 10.88
C SER A 80 -23.42 21.41 12.40
N LEU A 81 -24.48 20.76 12.89
CA LEU A 81 -24.85 20.78 14.31
C LEU A 81 -24.64 19.43 15.02
N GLY A 82 -24.09 18.42 14.34
CA GLY A 82 -23.90 17.08 14.88
C GLY A 82 -22.45 16.60 14.83
N MET A 83 -21.89 16.30 15.99
CA MET A 83 -20.65 15.52 16.12
C MET A 83 -21.02 14.05 16.32
N VAL A 84 -20.33 13.15 15.63
CA VAL A 84 -20.53 11.70 15.73
C VAL A 84 -19.28 11.07 16.34
N SER A 85 -19.46 10.30 17.40
CA SER A 85 -18.39 9.50 18.01
C SER A 85 -18.59 8.02 17.69
N VAL A 86 -17.54 7.38 17.18
CA VAL A 86 -17.56 5.97 16.79
C VAL A 86 -16.38 5.25 17.43
N VAL A 87 -16.65 4.11 18.05
CA VAL A 87 -15.62 3.19 18.54
C VAL A 87 -15.22 2.26 17.41
N LEU A 88 -13.96 2.32 17.00
CA LEU A 88 -13.40 1.65 15.83
C LEU A 88 -12.75 0.32 16.20
N THR A 89 -13.55 -0.61 16.75
CA THR A 89 -13.04 -1.91 17.25
C THR A 89 -12.52 -2.79 16.11
N GLU A 90 -13.26 -2.90 15.01
CA GLU A 90 -12.86 -3.74 13.88
C GLU A 90 -11.70 -3.12 13.10
N GLU A 91 -11.68 -1.81 12.93
CA GLU A 91 -10.58 -1.10 12.28
C GLU A 91 -9.31 -1.19 13.13
N LEU A 92 -9.41 -1.08 14.47
CA LEU A 92 -8.26 -1.30 15.34
C LEU A 92 -7.72 -2.74 15.26
N LYS A 93 -8.60 -3.73 15.11
CA LYS A 93 -8.18 -5.12 14.88
C LYS A 93 -7.41 -5.24 13.56
N ARG A 94 -7.93 -4.66 12.47
CA ARG A 94 -7.25 -4.62 11.16
C ARG A 94 -5.91 -3.88 11.23
N VAL A 95 -5.81 -2.77 11.95
CA VAL A 95 -4.54 -2.05 12.17
C VAL A 95 -3.51 -2.99 12.80
N LYS A 96 -3.90 -3.77 13.83
CA LYS A 96 -2.98 -4.74 14.46
C LYS A 96 -2.58 -5.87 13.50
N GLU A 97 -3.50 -6.35 12.66
CA GLU A 97 -3.22 -7.35 11.62
C GLU A 97 -2.24 -6.81 10.58
N VAL A 98 -2.45 -5.59 10.07
CA VAL A 98 -1.54 -4.95 9.09
C VAL A 98 -0.14 -4.77 9.67
N LEU A 99 -0.03 -4.29 10.92
CA LEU A 99 1.27 -4.14 11.58
C LEU A 99 2.00 -5.48 11.76
N ALA A 100 1.27 -6.56 12.06
CA ALA A 100 1.83 -7.90 12.14
C ALA A 100 2.31 -8.38 10.75
N THR A 101 1.52 -8.16 9.70
CA THR A 101 1.90 -8.48 8.33
C THR A 101 3.16 -7.74 7.89
N TRP A 102 3.28 -6.43 8.13
CA TRP A 102 4.50 -5.67 7.79
C TRP A 102 5.74 -6.28 8.45
N LYS A 103 5.64 -6.63 9.73
CA LYS A 103 6.74 -7.28 10.45
C LYS A 103 7.10 -8.65 9.85
N GLU A 104 6.12 -9.47 9.49
CA GLU A 104 6.36 -10.78 8.86
C GLU A 104 7.01 -10.63 7.47
N VAL A 105 6.63 -9.59 6.71
CA VAL A 105 7.24 -9.29 5.42
C VAL A 105 8.69 -8.82 5.61
N ASP A 106 8.95 -7.92 6.56
CA ASP A 106 10.31 -7.48 6.93
C ASP A 106 11.21 -8.68 7.31
N GLU A 107 10.70 -9.59 8.13
CA GLU A 107 11.40 -10.82 8.53
C GLU A 107 11.69 -11.77 7.36
N ARG A 108 10.82 -11.79 6.32
CA ARG A 108 11.08 -12.56 5.09
C ARG A 108 12.10 -11.86 4.21
N VAL A 109 11.92 -10.57 3.97
CA VAL A 109 12.80 -9.77 3.09
C VAL A 109 14.21 -9.76 3.64
N SER A 110 14.41 -9.55 4.95
CA SER A 110 15.74 -9.60 5.58
C SER A 110 16.50 -10.92 5.39
N LYS A 111 15.80 -12.04 5.11
CA LYS A 111 16.42 -13.34 4.82
C LYS A 111 16.88 -13.47 3.36
N LEU A 112 16.48 -12.58 2.46
CA LEU A 112 16.91 -12.60 1.05
C LEU A 112 18.39 -12.20 0.89
N CYS A 113 18.93 -11.49 1.88
CA CYS A 113 20.31 -10.99 1.87
C CYS A 113 20.89 -11.19 3.28
N PRO A 114 21.10 -12.45 3.72
CA PRO A 114 21.52 -12.73 5.08
C PRO A 114 22.90 -12.12 5.33
N SER A 115 23.04 -11.37 6.43
CA SER A 115 24.34 -10.87 6.86
C SER A 115 25.24 -12.07 7.17
N SER A 116 26.29 -12.25 6.37
CA SER A 116 27.26 -13.31 6.57
C SER A 116 28.08 -13.01 7.83
N ILE A 117 27.67 -13.54 8.98
CA ILE A 117 28.41 -13.45 10.25
C ILE A 117 29.47 -14.58 10.36
N ALA A 118 29.56 -15.50 9.40
CA ALA A 118 30.60 -16.53 9.38
C ALA A 118 31.83 -16.06 8.57
N ALA A 119 33.00 -16.17 9.21
CA ALA A 119 34.30 -15.66 8.81
C ALA A 119 34.89 -16.25 7.51
N GLN A 120 35.89 -15.53 6.98
CA GLN A 120 36.88 -15.93 5.96
C GLN A 120 36.36 -16.24 4.56
N ASP A 121 36.44 -15.26 3.66
CA ASP A 121 37.56 -15.18 2.71
C ASP A 121 37.41 -13.95 1.81
N THR A 122 38.55 -13.39 1.44
CA THR A 122 38.70 -12.25 0.54
C THR A 122 38.01 -12.47 -0.81
N SER A 123 36.78 -12.00 -0.93
CA SER A 123 36.14 -11.69 -2.22
C SER A 123 35.31 -10.42 -2.06
N PRO A 124 35.41 -9.40 -2.95
CA PRO A 124 34.67 -8.14 -2.82
C PRO A 124 33.15 -8.29 -3.08
N ALA A 125 32.63 -9.51 -3.20
CA ALA A 125 31.35 -9.79 -3.86
C ALA A 125 30.14 -10.04 -2.94
N ASN A 126 30.30 -10.09 -1.61
CA ASN A 126 29.17 -10.39 -0.71
C ASN A 126 28.62 -9.12 -0.05
N ALA A 127 27.86 -8.34 -0.83
CA ALA A 127 27.27 -7.04 -0.46
C ALA A 127 26.16 -7.09 0.62
N CYS A 128 25.81 -8.28 1.13
CA CYS A 128 24.70 -8.48 2.09
C CYS A 128 25.05 -8.25 3.57
N GLY A 129 26.31 -7.97 3.89
CA GLY A 129 26.81 -8.00 5.28
C GLY A 129 26.32 -6.89 6.21
N ALA A 130 25.92 -5.72 5.70
CA ALA A 130 25.70 -4.53 6.54
C ALA A 130 24.45 -3.70 6.19
N VAL A 131 23.71 -4.06 5.14
CA VAL A 131 22.61 -3.21 4.63
C VAL A 131 21.28 -3.74 5.16
N ASN A 132 20.54 -2.89 5.87
CA ASN A 132 19.14 -3.16 6.16
C ASN A 132 18.31 -2.95 4.88
N ILE A 133 18.05 -4.05 4.16
CA ILE A 133 17.32 -4.03 2.89
C ILE A 133 15.82 -3.70 3.02
N THR A 134 15.28 -3.69 4.25
CA THR A 134 13.89 -3.26 4.47
C THR A 134 13.78 -1.75 4.71
N ALA A 135 14.89 -1.07 4.98
CA ALA A 135 14.89 0.37 5.21
C ALA A 135 14.51 1.12 3.93
N GLY A 136 13.34 1.78 3.95
CA GLY A 136 12.80 2.51 2.80
C GLY A 136 12.21 1.60 1.71
N LEU A 137 12.01 0.31 1.98
CA LEU A 137 11.25 -0.57 1.10
C LEU A 137 9.77 -0.25 1.25
N VAL A 138 9.11 0.15 0.17
CA VAL A 138 7.70 0.62 0.21
C VAL A 138 6.69 -0.41 -0.29
N GLY A 139 7.12 -1.34 -1.15
CA GLY A 139 6.27 -2.36 -1.71
C GLY A 139 7.08 -3.55 -2.16
N PHE A 140 6.48 -4.73 -2.11
CA PHE A 140 7.15 -5.97 -2.45
C PHE A 140 6.19 -6.90 -3.18
N LEU A 141 6.48 -7.18 -4.45
CA LEU A 141 5.71 -8.08 -5.30
C LEU A 141 6.42 -9.44 -5.38
N SER A 142 5.78 -10.51 -4.90
CA SER A 142 6.37 -11.86 -4.83
C SER A 142 5.40 -12.94 -5.36
N GLY A 143 5.17 -14.06 -4.66
CA GLY A 143 4.34 -15.16 -5.14
C GLY A 143 2.82 -14.91 -5.15
N ASN A 144 2.33 -13.81 -4.58
CA ASN A 144 0.90 -13.61 -4.34
C ASN A 144 0.15 -13.03 -5.56
N LEU A 145 -0.24 -13.89 -6.51
CA LEU A 145 -1.08 -13.53 -7.66
C LEU A 145 -2.50 -14.09 -7.50
N SER A 146 -3.53 -13.23 -7.56
CA SER A 146 -4.93 -13.65 -7.52
C SER A 146 -5.84 -12.71 -8.30
N GLY A 147 -6.74 -13.24 -9.13
CA GLY A 147 -7.73 -12.44 -9.86
C GLY A 147 -7.14 -11.38 -10.79
N GLY A 148 -5.98 -11.65 -11.40
CA GLY A 148 -5.26 -10.68 -12.24
C GLY A 148 -4.59 -9.54 -11.45
N LYS A 149 -4.51 -9.66 -10.12
CA LYS A 149 -3.80 -8.73 -9.25
C LYS A 149 -2.60 -9.41 -8.63
N TRP A 150 -1.42 -8.85 -8.90
CA TRP A 150 -0.20 -9.22 -8.22
C TRP A 150 -0.12 -8.38 -6.95
N LYS A 151 -0.32 -9.03 -5.81
CA LYS A 151 -0.54 -8.36 -4.54
C LYS A 151 0.77 -7.87 -3.95
N ASP A 152 0.72 -6.65 -3.43
CA ASP A 152 1.80 -6.11 -2.61
C ASP A 152 1.77 -6.79 -1.25
N GLU A 153 2.88 -7.40 -0.88
CA GLU A 153 3.06 -8.13 0.38
C GLU A 153 2.96 -7.19 1.59
N TYR A 154 3.23 -5.89 1.42
CA TYR A 154 3.00 -4.86 2.44
C TYR A 154 1.57 -4.30 2.44
N LEU A 155 0.66 -4.91 1.68
CA LEU A 155 -0.76 -4.53 1.59
C LEU A 155 -1.00 -3.13 1.01
N GLY A 156 0.01 -2.53 0.39
CA GLY A 156 -0.10 -1.23 -0.28
C GLY A 156 -0.84 -1.36 -1.61
N VAL A 157 -0.16 -1.02 -2.69
CA VAL A 157 -0.79 -0.90 -4.00
C VAL A 157 -0.57 -2.20 -4.78
N ASN A 158 -1.63 -2.84 -5.26
CA ASN A 158 -1.45 -4.06 -6.09
C ASN A 158 -1.10 -3.71 -7.53
N ALA A 159 -0.23 -4.51 -8.16
CA ALA A 159 -0.01 -4.43 -9.60
C ALA A 159 -1.12 -5.17 -10.36
N THR A 160 -1.46 -4.66 -11.55
CA THR A 160 -2.43 -5.29 -12.45
C THR A 160 -1.69 -6.10 -13.47
N VAL A 161 -1.95 -7.41 -13.50
CA VAL A 161 -1.33 -8.34 -14.44
C VAL A 161 -2.27 -8.57 -15.62
N LYS A 162 -1.73 -8.41 -16.82
CA LYS A 162 -2.36 -8.80 -18.08
C LYS A 162 -1.54 -9.94 -18.65
N GLY A 163 -2.15 -11.11 -18.89
CA GLY A 163 -1.45 -12.26 -19.48
C GLY A 163 -0.27 -12.77 -18.64
N GLY A 164 -0.51 -13.72 -17.75
CA GLY A 164 0.55 -14.34 -16.96
C GLY A 164 -0.02 -15.25 -15.89
N PHE A 165 0.84 -16.09 -15.31
CA PHE A 165 0.47 -16.96 -14.20
C PHE A 165 1.50 -16.85 -13.07
N GLY A 166 1.02 -17.05 -11.84
CA GLY A 166 1.84 -16.94 -10.65
C GLY A 166 2.86 -18.07 -10.59
N THR A 167 4.06 -17.73 -10.13
CA THR A 167 5.10 -18.67 -9.75
C THR A 167 5.36 -18.56 -8.26
N GLU A 168 6.26 -19.37 -7.70
CA GLU A 168 6.56 -19.36 -6.27
C GLU A 168 6.93 -17.96 -5.74
N ASN A 169 7.73 -17.20 -6.51
CA ASN A 169 8.27 -15.90 -6.09
C ASN A 169 8.02 -14.79 -7.11
N GLY A 170 7.03 -14.94 -7.99
CA GLY A 170 6.74 -13.92 -8.99
C GLY A 170 5.65 -14.31 -9.98
N VAL A 171 5.79 -13.81 -11.21
CA VAL A 171 4.84 -14.04 -12.30
C VAL A 171 5.61 -14.38 -13.57
N LYS A 172 5.13 -15.38 -14.31
CA LYS A 172 5.62 -15.67 -15.66
C LYS A 172 4.68 -15.07 -16.69
N PHE A 173 5.23 -14.17 -17.52
CA PHE A 173 4.52 -13.51 -18.61
C PHE A 173 4.74 -14.26 -19.91
N THR A 174 3.66 -14.55 -20.64
CA THR A 174 3.74 -15.23 -21.94
C THR A 174 2.73 -14.65 -22.92
N GLY A 175 3.18 -14.41 -24.16
CA GLY A 175 2.36 -13.88 -25.24
C GLY A 175 2.39 -12.35 -25.37
N ARG A 176 1.82 -11.87 -26.47
CA ARG A 176 1.81 -10.44 -26.82
C ARG A 176 0.95 -9.65 -25.83
N GLY A 177 1.50 -8.54 -25.32
CA GLY A 177 0.81 -7.66 -24.37
C GLY A 177 0.76 -8.22 -22.94
N ALA A 178 1.49 -9.30 -22.66
CA ALA A 178 1.67 -9.84 -21.32
C ALA A 178 2.59 -8.93 -20.49
N GLY A 179 2.23 -8.67 -19.23
CA GLY A 179 3.01 -7.83 -18.33
C GLY A 179 2.26 -7.45 -17.06
N ALA A 180 2.91 -6.65 -16.22
CA ALA A 180 2.33 -6.09 -15.01
C ALA A 180 2.45 -4.56 -15.01
N GLU A 181 1.38 -3.89 -14.63
CA GLU A 181 1.35 -2.44 -14.42
C GLU A 181 1.17 -2.15 -12.93
N TRP A 182 2.16 -1.52 -12.30
CA TRP A 182 2.11 -1.09 -10.91
C TRP A 182 1.84 0.43 -10.85
N PRO A 183 0.64 0.88 -10.45
CA PRO A 183 0.27 2.27 -10.67
C PRO A 183 0.97 3.22 -9.70
N VAL A 184 1.41 4.38 -10.22
CA VAL A 184 1.91 5.52 -9.43
C VAL A 184 0.90 6.66 -9.50
N GLY A 185 0.89 7.47 -10.57
CA GLY A 185 -0.06 8.58 -10.75
C GLY A 185 -1.49 8.13 -11.08
N ARG A 186 -1.69 6.89 -11.54
CA ARG A 186 -3.01 6.33 -11.85
C ARG A 186 -3.82 5.90 -10.62
N GLN A 187 -3.29 6.09 -9.42
CA GLN A 187 -4.00 5.78 -8.16
C GLN A 187 -5.13 6.78 -7.85
N GLY A 188 -5.20 7.90 -8.58
CA GLY A 188 -6.24 8.91 -8.43
C GLY A 188 -5.82 10.01 -7.46
N GLU A 189 -6.69 10.33 -6.51
CA GLU A 189 -6.47 11.39 -5.53
C GLU A 189 -5.47 10.98 -4.44
N ASN A 190 -5.64 9.78 -3.89
CA ASN A 190 -4.71 9.22 -2.91
C ASN A 190 -3.57 8.49 -3.64
N GLN A 191 -2.51 9.23 -3.97
CA GLN A 191 -1.31 8.70 -4.64
C GLN A 191 -0.26 8.24 -3.63
N LEU A 192 -0.39 7.01 -3.13
CA LEU A 192 0.49 6.45 -2.12
C LEU A 192 1.96 6.41 -2.59
N TYR A 193 2.18 6.24 -3.90
CA TYR A 193 3.52 6.16 -4.48
C TYR A 193 4.02 7.48 -5.07
N HIS A 194 3.45 8.62 -4.67
CA HIS A 194 3.86 9.93 -5.19
C HIS A 194 5.36 10.23 -4.98
N PHE A 195 6.01 9.61 -3.98
CA PHE A 195 7.46 9.72 -3.75
C PHE A 195 8.31 9.30 -4.97
N ALA A 196 7.81 8.41 -5.83
CA ALA A 196 8.52 7.93 -7.01
C ALA A 196 8.76 9.03 -8.07
N ASN A 197 8.09 10.18 -7.97
CA ASN A 197 8.39 11.34 -8.80
C ASN A 197 9.70 12.06 -8.38
N TYR A 198 10.22 11.78 -7.19
CA TYR A 198 11.39 12.44 -6.63
C TYR A 198 12.61 11.51 -6.59
N ASN A 199 12.47 10.35 -5.94
CA ASN A 199 13.54 9.38 -5.81
C ASN A 199 12.96 7.99 -5.51
N PHE A 200 13.40 6.97 -6.25
CA PHE A 200 13.03 5.59 -6.01
C PHE A 200 14.09 4.64 -6.57
N THR A 201 14.09 3.42 -6.04
CA THR A 201 14.84 2.29 -6.60
C THR A 201 13.85 1.17 -6.88
N LEU A 202 13.87 0.64 -8.10
CA LEU A 202 13.08 -0.53 -8.48
C LEU A 202 14.03 -1.70 -8.75
N VAL A 203 13.79 -2.83 -8.08
CA VAL A 203 14.61 -4.03 -8.15
C VAL A 203 13.75 -5.21 -8.58
N ALA A 204 14.25 -6.02 -9.51
CA ALA A 204 13.59 -7.24 -9.95
C ALA A 204 14.62 -8.31 -10.32
N THR A 205 14.32 -9.57 -9.99
CA THR A 205 15.01 -10.73 -10.54
C THR A 205 14.26 -11.18 -11.78
N VAL A 206 14.96 -11.30 -12.91
CA VAL A 206 14.36 -11.65 -14.20
C VAL A 206 15.00 -12.92 -14.76
N SER A 207 14.19 -13.77 -15.38
CA SER A 207 14.64 -14.88 -16.22
C SER A 207 14.05 -14.68 -17.61
N ILE A 208 14.90 -14.72 -18.63
CA ILE A 208 14.47 -14.56 -20.03
C ILE A 208 14.36 -15.96 -20.63
N ASP A 209 13.11 -16.41 -20.80
CA ASP A 209 12.80 -17.74 -21.32
C ASP A 209 12.85 -17.77 -22.85
N GLY A 210 14.07 -17.75 -23.40
CA GLY A 210 14.35 -17.86 -24.83
C GLY A 210 14.65 -16.53 -25.53
N GLU A 211 15.19 -16.62 -26.74
CA GLU A 211 15.58 -15.45 -27.52
C GLU A 211 14.36 -14.70 -28.09
N PRO A 212 14.31 -13.36 -27.98
CA PRO A 212 13.30 -12.55 -28.66
C PRO A 212 13.25 -12.87 -30.16
N LYS A 213 12.06 -13.18 -30.68
CA LYS A 213 11.83 -13.44 -32.10
C LYS A 213 11.40 -12.19 -32.88
N GLU A 214 11.12 -11.11 -32.18
CA GLU A 214 10.72 -9.83 -32.77
C GLU A 214 11.96 -8.94 -32.94
N GLU A 215 12.05 -8.22 -34.06
CA GLU A 215 13.16 -7.27 -34.32
C GLU A 215 13.07 -6.02 -33.43
N ASN A 216 11.88 -5.71 -32.90
CA ASN A 216 11.67 -4.58 -32.01
C ASN A 216 12.13 -4.91 -30.57
N PRO A 217 12.74 -3.96 -29.84
CA PRO A 217 13.08 -4.16 -28.44
C PRO A 217 11.87 -4.54 -27.61
N ILE A 218 11.98 -5.62 -26.84
CA ILE A 218 10.94 -6.05 -25.89
C ILE A 218 11.25 -5.43 -24.52
N PRO A 219 10.33 -4.63 -23.95
CA PRO A 219 10.55 -4.05 -22.63
C PRO A 219 10.51 -5.10 -21.54
N LEU A 220 11.44 -4.97 -20.60
CA LEU A 220 11.57 -5.86 -19.46
C LEU A 220 11.02 -5.20 -18.18
N ILE A 221 11.52 -4.00 -17.87
CA ILE A 221 11.11 -3.21 -16.71
C ILE A 221 11.31 -1.73 -17.04
N GLY A 222 10.42 -0.87 -16.58
CA GLY A 222 10.50 0.55 -16.86
C GLY A 222 9.46 1.36 -16.12
N VAL A 223 9.62 2.68 -16.19
CA VAL A 223 8.68 3.65 -15.64
C VAL A 223 8.08 4.46 -16.78
N LYS A 224 6.76 4.52 -16.83
CA LYS A 224 6.01 5.26 -17.85
C LYS A 224 5.44 6.55 -17.27
N MET A 225 5.78 7.69 -17.86
CA MET A 225 5.12 8.97 -17.54
C MET A 225 3.92 9.19 -18.47
N ASN A 226 2.90 9.89 -17.99
CA ASN A 226 1.68 10.21 -18.74
C ASN A 226 1.87 11.41 -19.72
N GLU A 227 2.99 11.47 -20.44
CA GLU A 227 3.23 12.52 -21.44
C GLU A 227 2.99 12.01 -22.87
N GLY A 228 1.73 11.99 -23.29
CA GLY A 228 1.33 11.71 -24.68
C GLY A 228 1.90 10.40 -25.26
N ASN A 229 1.74 10.21 -26.57
CA ASN A 229 2.19 8.99 -27.26
C ASN A 229 3.72 8.85 -27.41
N ASN A 230 4.53 9.66 -26.71
CA ASN A 230 5.98 9.74 -26.94
C ASN A 230 6.83 9.06 -25.85
N ASN A 231 6.22 8.37 -24.88
CA ASN A 231 6.96 7.57 -23.90
C ASN A 231 6.77 6.06 -24.15
N PRO A 232 7.72 5.41 -24.84
CA PRO A 232 7.76 3.96 -24.87
C PRO A 232 8.14 3.46 -23.47
N VAL A 233 7.34 2.55 -22.93
CA VAL A 233 7.86 1.43 -22.15
C VAL A 233 7.66 0.25 -23.06
#